data_AF-A0A556PG50-F1
#
_entry.id   AF-A0A556PG50-F1
#
_cell.length_a   1.000
_cell.length_b   1.000
_cell.length_c   1.000
_cell.angle_alpha   90.00
_cell.angle_beta   90.00
_cell.angle_gamma   90.00
#
_symmetry.space_group_name_H-M   'P 1'
#
loop_
_entity.id
_entity.type
_entity.pdbx_description
1 polymer ?
#
loop_
_entity_poly.entity_id
_entity_poly.type
_entity_poly.pdbx_seq_one_letter_code
_entity_poly.pdbx_strand_id
1 'polypeptide(L)'
;MNKNSKILLQFAGIFGLIGAILGAHMAGSGSYAFRAVHAHILVVGWLTLFGWAVYYKIFQQKDSLLTKLHVWTAIIGSVGLTIGMWLYMVKPFELPTGVTLSVYIGGGVALLASFFFFFLLTLFVKEEK
;
A
#
# COMPACT_ATOMS: atom_id res chain seq x y z
N MET A 1 -16.19 3.13 13.74
CA MET A 1 -15.27 2.50 12.76
C MET A 1 -14.08 1.95 13.53
N ASN A 2 -13.74 0.67 13.35
CA ASN A 2 -12.56 0.06 13.99
C ASN A 2 -11.29 0.88 13.66
N LYS A 3 -10.37 1.02 14.62
CA LYS A 3 -9.08 1.74 14.46
C LYS A 3 -8.34 1.31 13.19
N ASN A 4 -8.30 0.01 12.91
CA ASN A 4 -7.64 -0.56 11.73
C ASN A 4 -8.30 -0.10 10.42
N SER A 5 -9.63 -0.10 10.38
CA SER A 5 -10.38 0.41 9.24
C SER A 5 -10.11 1.92 9.01
N LYS A 6 -10.08 2.71 10.09
CA LYS A 6 -9.83 4.17 10.00
C LYS A 6 -8.47 4.48 9.41
N ILE A 7 -7.41 3.87 9.94
CA ILE A 7 -6.04 4.19 9.50
C ILE A 7 -5.81 3.75 8.05
N LEU A 8 -6.27 2.56 7.66
CA LEU A 8 -6.18 2.08 6.29
C LEU A 8 -6.95 2.98 5.32
N LEU A 9 -8.14 3.46 5.69
CA LEU A 9 -8.94 4.37 4.87
C LEU A 9 -8.24 5.71 4.66
N GLN A 10 -7.58 6.25 5.69
CA GLN A 10 -6.81 7.49 5.58
C GLN A 10 -5.63 7.34 4.63
N PHE A 11 -4.85 6.26 4.78
CA PHE A 11 -3.76 5.97 3.86
C PHE A 11 -4.28 5.76 2.44
N ALA A 12 -5.33 4.94 2.25
CA ALA A 12 -5.95 4.77 0.95
C ALA A 12 -6.25 6.13 0.31
N GLY A 13 -6.97 7.03 0.99
CA GLY A 13 -7.24 8.38 0.51
C GLY A 13 -6.01 9.15 0.05
N ILE A 14 -4.91 9.11 0.81
CA ILE A 14 -3.63 9.73 0.44
C ILE A 14 -3.07 9.10 -0.85
N PHE A 15 -3.01 7.77 -0.93
CA PHE A 15 -2.54 7.04 -2.11
C PHE A 15 -3.40 7.33 -3.35
N GLY A 16 -4.72 7.41 -3.18
CA GLY A 16 -5.66 7.73 -4.25
C GLY A 16 -5.46 9.12 -4.81
N LEU A 17 -5.28 10.11 -3.93
CA LEU A 17 -4.98 11.48 -4.32
C LEU A 17 -3.67 11.58 -5.11
N ILE A 18 -2.58 11.03 -4.57
CA ILE A 18 -1.27 11.07 -5.24
C ILE A 18 -1.32 10.31 -6.55
N GLY A 19 -1.96 9.14 -6.58
CA GLY A 19 -2.10 8.33 -7.79
C GLY A 19 -2.87 9.04 -8.91
N ALA A 20 -3.96 9.72 -8.59
CA ALA A 20 -4.73 10.51 -9.55
C ALA A 20 -3.89 11.68 -10.10
N ILE A 21 -3.16 12.40 -9.24
CA ILE A 21 -2.25 13.48 -9.66
C ILE A 21 -1.16 12.94 -10.60
N LEU A 22 -0.54 11.80 -10.28
CA LEU A 22 0.47 11.19 -11.16
C LEU A 22 -0.12 10.79 -12.51
N GLY A 23 -1.36 10.28 -12.55
CA GLY A 23 -2.06 9.96 -13.80
C GLY A 23 -2.26 11.20 -14.67
N ALA A 24 -2.77 12.28 -14.09
CA ALA A 24 -2.95 13.55 -14.77
C ALA A 24 -1.62 14.14 -15.26
N HIS A 25 -0.56 14.05 -14.45
CA HIS A 25 0.78 14.51 -14.83
C HIS A 25 1.35 13.73 -16.01
N MET A 26 1.23 12.39 -16.03
CA MET A 26 1.69 11.58 -17.16
C MET A 26 0.91 11.89 -18.43
N ALA A 27 -0.42 12.04 -18.33
CA ALA A 27 -1.26 12.40 -19.47
C ALA A 27 -0.90 13.80 -20.02
N GLY A 28 -0.71 14.79 -19.15
CA GLY A 28 -0.39 16.16 -19.55
C GLY A 28 1.03 16.34 -20.07
N SER A 29 1.99 15.54 -19.59
CA SER A 29 3.40 15.62 -20.02
C SER A 29 3.72 14.72 -21.22
N GLY A 30 2.87 13.75 -21.56
CA GLY A 30 3.16 12.72 -22.56
C GLY A 30 4.30 11.77 -22.17
N SER A 31 4.74 11.80 -20.90
CA SER A 31 5.84 10.99 -20.40
C SER A 31 5.35 9.86 -19.50
N TYR A 32 5.88 8.65 -19.75
CA TYR A 32 5.57 7.45 -18.98
C TYR A 32 6.62 7.12 -17.91
N ALA A 33 7.46 8.09 -17.52
CA ALA A 33 8.48 7.89 -16.50
C ALA A 33 7.90 7.37 -15.17
N PHE A 34 6.71 7.84 -14.80
CA PHE A 34 6.01 7.43 -13.56
C PHE A 34 5.09 6.22 -13.73
N ARG A 35 5.05 5.56 -14.90
CA ARG A 35 4.02 4.53 -15.21
C ARG A 35 3.92 3.44 -14.14
N ALA A 36 5.07 2.95 -13.67
CA ALA A 36 5.12 1.87 -12.70
C ALA A 36 4.70 2.34 -11.31
N VAL A 37 5.13 3.55 -10.92
CA VAL A 37 4.75 4.18 -9.64
C VAL A 37 3.24 4.46 -9.61
N HIS A 38 2.69 5.03 -10.68
CA HIS A 38 1.26 5.30 -10.82
C HIS A 38 0.41 4.03 -10.74
N ALA A 39 0.82 2.95 -11.40
CA ALA A 39 0.10 1.68 -11.32
C ALA A 39 0.07 1.14 -9.89
N HIS A 40 1.21 1.11 -9.20
CA HIS A 40 1.29 0.50 -7.87
C HIS A 40 0.67 1.39 -6.79
N ILE A 41 0.81 2.71 -6.88
CA ILE A 41 0.20 3.64 -5.92
C ILE A 41 -1.33 3.57 -5.97
N LEU A 42 -1.94 3.32 -7.14
CA LEU A 42 -3.38 3.16 -7.27
C LEU A 42 -3.87 1.74 -6.94
N VAL A 43 -3.14 0.69 -7.31
CA VAL A 43 -3.56 -0.70 -7.05
C VAL A 43 -3.28 -1.11 -5.62
N VAL A 44 -2.00 -1.21 -5.23
CA VAL A 44 -1.63 -1.72 -3.91
C VAL A 44 -1.69 -0.65 -2.82
N GLY A 45 -1.62 0.63 -3.20
CA GLY A 45 -1.85 1.76 -2.30
C GLY A 45 -3.33 2.09 -2.11
N TRP A 46 -3.98 2.66 -3.12
CA TRP A 46 -5.39 3.08 -3.01
C TRP A 46 -6.34 1.89 -2.88
N LEU A 47 -6.42 1.04 -3.92
CA LEU A 47 -7.49 0.05 -4.04
C LEU A 47 -7.39 -1.04 -2.97
N THR A 48 -6.19 -1.60 -2.76
CA THR A 48 -5.96 -2.65 -1.77
C THR A 48 -6.17 -2.14 -0.33
N LEU A 49 -5.60 -0.98 0.06
CA LEU A 49 -5.81 -0.45 1.41
C LEU A 49 -7.27 -0.04 1.64
N PHE A 50 -7.96 0.48 0.62
CA PHE A 50 -9.40 0.74 0.70
C PHE A 50 -10.19 -0.56 0.90
N GLY A 51 -9.89 -1.60 0.12
CA GLY A 51 -10.52 -2.92 0.27
C GLY A 51 -10.31 -3.50 1.67
N TRP A 52 -9.12 -3.40 2.23
CA TRP A 52 -8.85 -3.83 3.60
C TRP A 52 -9.51 -2.93 4.66
N ALA A 53 -9.63 -1.62 4.42
CA ALA A 53 -10.38 -0.74 5.30
C ALA A 53 -11.87 -1.15 5.36
N VAL A 54 -12.45 -1.50 4.21
CA VAL A 54 -13.82 -2.04 4.10
C VAL A 54 -13.92 -3.40 4.80
N TYR A 55 -12.96 -4.30 4.59
CA TYR A 55 -12.89 -5.59 5.28
C TYR A 55 -12.95 -5.42 6.81
N TYR A 56 -12.11 -4.57 7.38
CA TYR A 56 -12.11 -4.31 8.83
C TYR A 56 -13.38 -3.59 9.33
N LYS A 57 -14.13 -2.95 8.43
CA LYS A 57 -15.43 -2.32 8.75
C LYS A 57 -16.59 -3.30 8.67
N ILE A 58 -16.55 -4.29 7.77
CA ILE A 58 -17.64 -5.25 7.60
C ILE A 58 -17.49 -6.40 8.58
N PHE A 59 -16.32 -7.04 8.61
CA PHE A 59 -16.12 -8.28 9.38
C PHE A 59 -15.71 -8.07 10.84
N GLN A 60 -15.69 -6.81 11.31
CA GLN A 60 -15.44 -6.38 12.71
C GLN A 60 -14.38 -7.22 13.45
N GLN A 61 -13.27 -7.53 12.78
CA GLN A 61 -12.25 -8.42 13.33
C GLN A 61 -11.69 -7.89 14.65
N LYS A 62 -11.57 -8.77 15.65
CA LYS A 62 -11.02 -8.45 16.96
C LYS A 62 -9.57 -7.96 16.82
N ASP A 63 -9.19 -6.99 17.63
CA ASP A 63 -7.80 -6.54 17.68
C ASP A 63 -6.92 -7.66 18.22
N SER A 64 -5.95 -8.08 17.40
CA SER A 64 -5.01 -9.17 17.69
C SER A 64 -3.62 -8.81 17.15
N LEU A 65 -2.61 -9.60 17.53
CA LEU A 65 -1.27 -9.45 16.96
C LEU A 65 -1.31 -9.62 15.42
N LEU A 66 -2.09 -10.57 14.91
CA LEU A 66 -2.20 -10.83 13.47
C LEU A 66 -2.80 -9.63 12.71
N THR A 67 -3.84 -8.98 13.26
CA THR A 67 -4.40 -7.77 12.64
C THR A 67 -3.43 -6.60 12.67
N LYS A 68 -2.64 -6.46 13.74
CA LYS A 68 -1.61 -5.42 13.83
C LYS A 68 -0.50 -5.65 12.82
N LEU A 69 -0.01 -6.88 12.71
CA LEU A 69 1.00 -7.27 11.72
C LEU A 69 0.51 -6.98 10.30
N HIS A 70 -0.71 -7.41 9.95
CA HIS A 70 -1.32 -7.13 8.66
C HIS A 70 -1.35 -5.63 8.35
N VAL A 71 -1.97 -4.82 9.23
CA VAL A 71 -2.16 -3.38 8.98
C VAL A 71 -0.83 -2.63 8.87
N TRP A 72 0.13 -2.90 9.75
CA TRP A 72 1.39 -2.17 9.72
C TRP A 72 2.28 -2.58 8.55
N THR A 73 2.34 -3.87 8.22
CA THR A 73 3.07 -4.32 7.03
C THR A 73 2.41 -3.83 5.74
N ALA A 74 1.07 -3.69 5.70
CA ALA A 74 0.35 -3.09 4.58
C ALA A 74 0.74 -1.61 4.38
N ILE A 75 0.74 -0.82 5.46
CA ILE A 75 1.09 0.61 5.42
C ILE A 75 2.56 0.80 5.05
N ILE A 76 3.46 0.17 5.81
CA ILE A 76 4.92 0.28 5.59
C ILE A 76 5.28 -0.26 4.21
N GLY A 77 4.69 -1.39 3.81
CA GLY A 77 4.93 -2.02 2.53
C GLY A 77 4.47 -1.15 1.36
N SER A 78 3.24 -0.63 1.40
CA SER A 78 2.72 0.23 0.32
C SER A 78 3.51 1.53 0.19
N VAL A 79 3.85 2.17 1.32
CA VAL A 79 4.65 3.40 1.34
C VAL A 79 6.07 3.13 0.85
N GLY A 80 6.75 2.13 1.44
CA GLY A 80 8.12 1.77 1.08
C GLY A 80 8.25 1.32 -0.37
N LEU A 81 7.30 0.51 -0.88
CA LEU A 81 7.30 0.05 -2.26
C LEU A 81 7.17 1.23 -3.22
N THR A 82 6.17 2.08 -3.04
CA THR A 82 5.92 3.19 -3.98
C THR A 82 7.00 4.26 -3.93
N ILE A 83 7.49 4.62 -2.73
CA ILE A 83 8.64 5.53 -2.58
C ILE A 83 9.91 4.89 -3.16
N GLY A 84 10.18 3.63 -2.85
CA GLY A 84 11.34 2.91 -3.36
C GLY A 84 11.34 2.80 -4.88
N MET A 85 10.20 2.51 -5.49
CA MET A 85 10.04 2.52 -6.95
C MET A 85 10.33 3.90 -7.54
N TRP A 86 9.80 4.97 -6.93
CA TRP A 86 10.09 6.33 -7.37
C TRP A 86 11.59 6.66 -7.29
N LEU A 87 12.21 6.39 -6.15
CA LEU A 87 13.64 6.64 -5.94
C LEU A 87 14.54 5.81 -6.88
N TYR A 88 14.18 4.55 -7.12
CA TYR A 88 14.99 3.63 -7.93
C TYR A 88 14.81 3.83 -9.44
N MET A 89 13.57 4.05 -9.89
CA MET A 89 13.23 4.11 -11.32
C MET A 89 13.30 5.52 -11.89
N VAL A 90 12.80 6.51 -11.15
CA VAL A 90 12.78 7.92 -11.60
C VAL A 90 14.06 8.65 -11.21
N LYS A 91 14.77 8.16 -10.17
CA LYS A 91 16.05 8.70 -9.70
C LYS A 91 16.03 10.23 -9.53
N PRO A 92 15.09 10.78 -8.73
CA PRO A 92 14.96 12.22 -8.52
C PRO A 92 16.16 12.84 -7.76
N PHE A 93 16.98 12.01 -7.12
CA PHE A 93 18.12 12.41 -6.30
C PHE A 93 19.33 11.50 -6.62
N GLU A 94 20.54 11.99 -6.38
CA GLU A 94 21.80 11.25 -6.54
C GLU A 94 22.07 10.32 -5.35
N LEU A 95 21.18 9.34 -5.12
CA LEU A 95 21.32 8.37 -4.03
C LEU A 95 22.05 7.11 -4.49
N PRO A 96 22.83 6.45 -3.61
CA PRO A 96 23.45 5.16 -3.93
C PRO A 96 22.40 4.11 -4.29
N THR A 97 22.67 3.36 -5.37
CA THR A 97 21.72 2.34 -5.87
C THR A 97 21.37 1.30 -4.79
N GLY A 98 22.32 0.93 -3.94
CA GLY A 98 22.07 0.01 -2.83
C GLY A 98 20.99 0.51 -1.86
N VAL A 99 20.92 1.82 -1.61
CA VAL A 99 19.91 2.42 -0.72
C VAL A 99 18.54 2.40 -1.38
N THR A 100 18.43 2.91 -2.61
CA THR A 100 17.13 2.99 -3.30
C THR A 100 16.56 1.61 -3.60
N LEU A 101 17.41 0.64 -3.96
CA LEU A 101 17.02 -0.74 -4.18
C LEU A 101 16.57 -1.42 -2.87
N SER A 102 17.25 -1.16 -1.75
CA SER A 102 16.87 -1.72 -0.45
C SER A 102 15.50 -1.22 0.01
N VAL A 103 15.20 0.07 -0.17
CA VAL A 103 13.88 0.63 0.14
C VAL A 103 12.81 0.00 -0.75
N TYR A 104 13.08 -0.12 -2.06
CA TYR A 104 12.15 -0.74 -3.01
C TYR A 104 11.83 -2.20 -2.65
N ILE A 105 12.87 -3.03 -2.50
CA ILE A 105 12.70 -4.45 -2.18
C ILE A 105 12.11 -4.64 -0.78
N GLY A 106 12.62 -3.91 0.22
CA GLY A 106 12.14 -3.98 1.59
C GLY A 106 10.65 -3.61 1.71
N GLY A 107 10.22 -2.56 0.99
CA GLY A 107 8.82 -2.21 0.87
C GLY A 107 7.98 -3.30 0.21
N GLY A 108 8.47 -3.88 -0.90
CA GLY A 108 7.81 -5.01 -1.55
C GLY A 108 7.65 -6.23 -0.66
N VAL A 109 8.70 -6.62 0.07
CA VAL A 109 8.66 -7.74 1.02
C VAL A 109 7.68 -7.49 2.16
N ALA A 110 7.67 -6.28 2.74
CA ALA A 110 6.70 -5.91 3.76
C ALA A 110 5.26 -5.98 3.22
N LEU A 111 5.02 -5.52 1.99
CA LEU A 111 3.70 -5.61 1.37
C LEU A 111 3.30 -7.08 1.14
N LEU A 112 4.20 -7.94 0.67
CA LEU A 112 3.93 -9.38 0.52
C LEU A 112 3.59 -10.04 1.86
N ALA A 113 4.29 -9.68 2.94
CA ALA A 113 3.96 -10.14 4.28
C ALA A 113 2.53 -9.73 4.68
N SER A 114 2.08 -8.52 4.29
CA SER A 114 0.71 -8.08 4.56
C SER A 114 -0.33 -8.94 3.85
N PHE A 115 -0.12 -9.30 2.57
CA PHE A 115 -0.99 -10.22 1.85
C PHE A 115 -1.03 -11.60 2.51
N PHE A 116 0.11 -12.09 2.98
CA PHE A 116 0.17 -13.35 3.73
C PHE A 116 -0.65 -13.28 5.03
N PHE A 117 -0.48 -12.22 5.83
CA PHE A 117 -1.27 -12.05 7.05
C PHE A 117 -2.76 -11.84 6.76
N PHE A 118 -3.10 -11.15 5.68
CA PHE A 118 -4.48 -11.01 5.23
C PHE A 118 -5.08 -12.37 4.87
N PHE A 119 -4.36 -13.19 4.10
CA PHE A 119 -4.78 -14.56 3.81
C PHE A 119 -5.04 -15.36 5.08
N LEU A 120 -4.13 -15.33 6.06
CA LEU A 120 -4.37 -15.98 7.35
C LEU A 120 -5.62 -15.45 8.04
N LEU A 121 -5.85 -14.14 8.04
CA LEU A 121 -7.06 -13.55 8.62
C LEU A 121 -8.32 -14.09 7.92
N THR A 122 -8.30 -14.25 6.60
CA THR A 122 -9.47 -14.78 5.85
C THR A 122 -9.86 -16.20 6.28
N LEU A 123 -8.90 -17.02 6.73
CA LEU A 123 -9.16 -18.38 7.23
C LEU A 123 -9.89 -18.39 8.59
N PHE A 124 -9.83 -17.29 9.34
CA PHE A 124 -10.42 -17.16 10.66
C PHE A 124 -11.59 -16.16 10.69
N VAL A 125 -12.03 -15.67 9.53
CA VAL A 125 -13.23 -14.83 9.43
C VAL A 125 -14.41 -15.66 9.93
N LYS A 126 -15.03 -15.19 11.00
CA LYS A 126 -16.32 -15.71 11.45
C LYS A 126 -17.39 -14.89 10.74
N GLU A 127 -18.26 -15.56 10.00
CA GLU A 127 -19.52 -14.96 9.57
C GLU A 127 -20.31 -14.59 10.83
N GLU A 128 -20.62 -13.30 11.00
CA GLU A 128 -21.73 -12.93 11.88
C GLU A 128 -23.01 -13.43 11.21
N LYS A 129 -23.73 -14.34 11.88
CA LYS A 129 -25.10 -14.71 11.52
C LYS A 129 -26.04 -13.55 11.78
#